data_AF-A0A930B2S3-F1
#
_entry.id   AF-A0A930B2S3-F1
#
_cell.length_a   1.000
_cell.length_b   1.000
_cell.length_c   1.000
_cell.angle_alpha   90.00
_cell.angle_beta   90.00
_cell.angle_gamma   90.00
#
_symmetry.space_group_name_H-M   'P 1'
#
loop_
_entity.id
_entity.type
_entity.pdbx_description
1 polymer ?
#
loop_
_entity_poly.entity_id
_entity_poly.type
_entity_poly.pdbx_seq_one_letter_code
_entity_poly.pdbx_strand_id
1 'polypeptide(L)'
;TLKLKHLCQIGEAKVPYGNPLIEVKVDKEGKKIHIIDQGIGMTEEEVEKYINQIAFSGAEEFLNKYKDSAKDTGIIGHFGLGFYSAFMVADKVEILTRSYQEGAQAVRWECDGSPAYSIEPIQKEGHGTEIILHIAEDSTEFLEESKIRQLLIKYNKFMPIPIKLGMRKEALPRPENAPEDYKTEYKEVDNIINNPNPAWTKQPSELTEEDYKAFYHELYPTQYEDPMFSIHLNVDYPFHLTGILYFPKLSNDMQLQKDRIQLYQNQVFVTDNVEGIVPEFLTLLRGVIDSPDIPLNVSRSYLQADGNVKKISSYVTRKVADKLQSLFKENREDFEKKWNDIKIVIEYGMLSEEKFFEKAQKFALYPTVNDKYYTFEELLEKIKPLQTNKDEQTIILYANNKEAQHSYIAEAEAKGYEVLLLDSPLVSHLIQKLETTQEKISFARVDADSIENLIKKEDTQISKLSEEETEKLKDFVTTAIENTAYTVQPEALDSEATPFRITQPEFIRRMKEMQAVGGGMGFGGFPEMYNLVVNTNSPLASQILSTTDEAARKALISQSFDLARLSQGLLKGEALTAFVKRSFNLMTSDK
;
A
#
# COMPACT_ATOMS: atom_id res chain seq x y z
N THR A 1 -7.41 -4.68 36.51
CA THR A 1 -6.51 -4.22 35.42
C THR A 1 -5.30 -5.16 35.24
N LEU A 2 -4.37 -4.90 34.32
CA LEU A 2 -3.23 -5.80 34.01
C LEU A 2 -2.28 -6.04 35.21
N LYS A 3 -1.96 -5.00 36.00
CA LYS A 3 -1.16 -5.15 37.24
C LYS A 3 -1.83 -6.08 38.24
N LEU A 4 -3.13 -5.91 38.46
CA LEU A 4 -3.90 -6.77 39.35
C LEU A 4 -3.92 -8.21 38.85
N LYS A 5 -4.08 -8.42 37.53
CA LYS A 5 -4.02 -9.75 36.90
C LYS A 5 -2.72 -10.45 37.24
N HIS A 6 -1.60 -9.74 37.06
CA HIS A 6 -0.28 -10.27 37.37
C HIS A 6 -0.15 -10.66 38.85
N LEU A 7 -0.50 -9.74 39.76
CA LEU A 7 -0.39 -9.99 41.20
C LEU A 7 -1.27 -11.15 41.68
N CYS A 8 -2.46 -11.32 41.11
CA CYS A 8 -3.32 -12.47 41.39
C CYS A 8 -2.69 -13.78 40.85
N GLN A 9 -2.11 -13.75 39.64
CA GLN A 9 -1.47 -14.93 39.03
C GLN A 9 -0.26 -15.44 39.83
N ILE A 10 0.54 -14.52 40.38
CA ILE A 10 1.69 -14.88 41.23
C ILE A 10 1.31 -15.12 42.71
N GLY A 11 0.03 -14.94 43.07
CA GLY A 11 -0.48 -15.17 44.43
C GLY A 11 -0.19 -14.08 45.46
N GLU A 12 0.31 -12.91 45.04
CA GLU A 12 0.58 -11.78 45.94
C GLU A 12 -0.68 -10.96 46.27
N ALA A 13 -1.65 -10.89 45.35
CA ALA A 13 -2.94 -10.27 45.62
C ALA A 13 -3.97 -11.33 46.07
N LYS A 14 -4.46 -11.18 47.30
CA LYS A 14 -5.49 -12.06 47.90
C LYS A 14 -6.93 -11.67 47.53
N VAL A 15 -7.10 -10.68 46.66
CA VAL A 15 -8.41 -10.25 46.16
C VAL A 15 -8.77 -11.02 44.88
N PRO A 16 -10.06 -11.29 44.62
CA PRO A 16 -10.47 -11.91 43.37
C PRO A 16 -10.20 -10.96 42.19
N TYR A 17 -9.59 -11.47 41.13
CA TYR A 17 -9.36 -10.68 39.90
C TYR A 17 -10.67 -10.22 39.25
N GLY A 18 -11.70 -11.08 39.25
CA GLY A 18 -13.02 -10.79 38.70
C GLY A 18 -13.00 -10.47 37.20
N ASN A 19 -13.92 -9.58 36.78
CA ASN A 19 -14.04 -9.06 35.42
C ASN A 19 -13.79 -7.55 35.47
N PRO A 20 -12.52 -7.09 35.51
CA PRO A 20 -12.22 -5.68 35.67
C PRO A 20 -12.78 -4.85 34.52
N LEU A 21 -13.41 -3.74 34.86
CA LEU A 21 -14.01 -2.78 33.94
C LEU A 21 -13.40 -1.38 34.17
N ILE A 22 -13.28 -0.60 33.10
CA ILE A 22 -13.10 0.85 33.19
C ILE A 22 -14.44 1.50 32.82
N GLU A 23 -14.95 2.39 33.66
CA GLU A 23 -16.19 3.13 33.38
C GLU A 23 -15.87 4.62 33.20
N VAL A 24 -16.32 5.19 32.09
CA VAL A 24 -16.23 6.63 31.82
C VAL A 24 -17.63 7.22 31.90
N LYS A 25 -17.81 8.24 32.75
CA LYS A 25 -19.07 8.98 32.90
C LYS A 25 -18.86 10.44 32.59
N VAL A 26 -19.79 11.01 31.83
CA VAL A 26 -19.82 12.44 31.52
C VAL A 26 -20.97 13.06 32.31
N ASP A 27 -20.63 13.89 33.29
CA ASP A 27 -21.59 14.67 34.08
C ASP A 27 -21.64 16.10 33.54
N LYS A 28 -22.55 16.33 32.60
CA LYS A 28 -22.70 17.63 31.94
C LYS A 28 -23.24 18.70 32.88
N GLU A 29 -24.08 18.34 33.86
CA GLU A 29 -24.65 19.29 34.82
C GLU A 29 -23.62 19.73 35.87
N GLY A 30 -22.85 18.78 36.39
CA GLY A 30 -21.75 19.04 37.31
C GLY A 30 -20.46 19.54 36.66
N LYS A 31 -20.40 19.59 35.32
CA LYS A 31 -19.21 19.89 34.50
C LYS A 31 -18.02 18.97 34.81
N LYS A 32 -18.27 17.67 34.95
CA LYS A 32 -17.26 16.68 35.34
C LYS A 32 -17.16 15.51 34.36
N ILE A 33 -15.98 14.92 34.30
CA ILE A 33 -15.77 13.60 33.71
C ILE A 33 -15.21 12.69 34.78
N HIS A 34 -15.80 11.52 34.93
CA HIS A 34 -15.36 10.48 35.86
C HIS A 34 -14.74 9.33 35.08
N ILE A 35 -13.54 8.91 35.47
CA ILE A 35 -12.84 7.74 34.94
C ILE A 35 -12.62 6.80 36.12
N ILE A 36 -13.33 5.68 36.13
CA ILE A 36 -13.37 4.75 37.25
C ILE A 36 -12.73 3.44 36.82
N ASP A 37 -11.74 2.98 37.56
CA ASP A 37 -11.11 1.68 37.36
C ASP A 37 -11.30 0.75 38.56
N GLN A 38 -11.17 -0.55 38.27
CA GLN A 38 -11.04 -1.62 39.27
C GLN A 38 -9.59 -2.13 39.25
N GLY A 39 -8.66 -1.19 39.30
CA GLY A 39 -7.23 -1.45 39.36
C GLY A 39 -6.75 -1.78 40.76
N ILE A 40 -5.42 -1.83 40.94
CA ILE A 40 -4.82 -2.10 42.26
C ILE A 40 -5.10 -0.98 43.28
N GLY A 41 -5.51 0.21 42.83
CA GLY A 41 -5.61 1.40 43.66
C GLY A 41 -4.25 1.87 44.18
N MET A 42 -4.26 2.87 45.06
CA MET A 42 -3.06 3.42 45.69
C MET A 42 -3.27 3.58 47.19
N THR A 43 -2.19 3.46 47.97
CA THR A 43 -2.12 3.94 49.36
C THR A 43 -1.82 5.45 49.39
N GLU A 44 -1.95 6.08 50.56
CA GLU A 44 -1.57 7.49 50.76
C GLU A 44 -0.12 7.75 50.33
N GLU A 45 0.82 6.89 50.76
CA GLU A 45 2.24 6.97 50.40
C GLU A 45 2.46 6.83 48.88
N GLU A 46 1.71 5.95 48.22
CA GLU A 46 1.79 5.78 46.77
C GLU A 46 1.22 6.98 46.01
N VAL A 47 0.17 7.62 46.54
CA VAL A 47 -0.35 8.89 45.99
C VAL A 47 0.71 9.98 46.12
N GLU A 48 1.31 10.15 47.29
CA GLU A 48 2.40 11.11 47.48
C GLU A 48 3.58 10.86 46.54
N LYS A 49 3.97 9.59 46.36
CA LYS A 49 5.10 9.21 45.54
C LYS A 49 4.82 9.33 44.04
N TYR A 50 3.68 8.84 43.55
CA TYR A 50 3.43 8.71 42.12
C TYR A 50 2.61 9.85 41.51
N ILE A 51 1.86 10.60 42.32
CA ILE A 51 1.03 11.70 41.85
C ILE A 51 1.67 13.05 42.15
N ASN A 52 2.35 13.21 43.29
CA ASN A 52 2.94 14.50 43.68
C ASN A 52 4.41 14.66 43.30
N GLN A 53 5.15 13.57 43.08
CA GLN A 53 6.53 13.66 42.61
C GLN A 53 6.57 13.53 41.08
N ILE A 54 7.02 14.61 40.44
CA ILE A 54 7.18 14.66 38.99
C ILE A 54 8.20 13.61 38.55
N ALA A 55 7.87 12.90 37.46
CA ALA A 55 8.73 11.92 36.78
C ALA A 55 8.98 10.60 37.56
N PHE A 56 8.12 10.25 38.51
CA PHE A 56 8.09 8.90 39.09
C PHE A 56 6.92 8.09 38.54
N SER A 57 7.19 6.88 38.03
CA SER A 57 6.15 5.99 37.54
C SER A 57 6.03 4.73 38.38
N GLY A 58 4.86 4.53 38.98
CA GLY A 58 4.51 3.26 39.61
C GLY A 58 4.36 2.10 38.61
N ALA A 59 4.32 2.37 37.30
CA ALA A 59 4.40 1.31 36.28
C ALA A 59 5.85 0.85 36.05
N GLU A 60 6.79 1.79 35.97
CA GLU A 60 8.21 1.47 35.85
C GLU A 60 8.74 0.75 37.09
N GLU A 61 8.38 1.22 38.29
CA GLU A 61 8.77 0.55 39.54
C GLU A 61 8.20 -0.87 39.64
N PHE A 62 6.95 -1.07 39.23
CA PHE A 62 6.33 -2.39 39.18
C PHE A 62 7.10 -3.33 38.24
N LEU A 63 7.38 -2.90 37.01
CA LEU A 63 8.14 -3.71 36.05
C LEU A 63 9.56 -4.00 36.55
N ASN A 64 10.18 -3.04 37.25
CA ASN A 64 11.49 -3.23 37.86
C ASN A 64 11.49 -4.21 39.03
N LYS A 65 10.42 -4.25 39.82
CA LYS A 65 10.24 -5.20 40.93
C LYS A 65 10.00 -6.63 40.42
N TYR A 66 9.27 -6.77 39.32
CA TYR A 66 8.84 -8.05 38.76
C TYR A 66 9.52 -8.38 37.43
N LYS A 67 10.80 -8.01 37.23
CA LYS A 67 11.51 -8.12 35.94
C LYS A 67 11.47 -9.52 35.29
N ASP A 68 11.38 -10.58 36.09
CA ASP A 68 11.39 -11.96 35.59
C ASP A 68 10.00 -12.49 35.26
N SER A 69 8.94 -11.90 35.84
CA SER A 69 7.55 -12.38 35.70
C SER A 69 6.62 -11.39 35.01
N ALA A 70 6.98 -10.12 34.93
CA ALA A 70 6.12 -9.03 34.44
C ALA A 70 6.50 -8.47 33.06
N LYS A 71 7.57 -8.96 32.41
CA LYS A 71 7.99 -8.47 31.08
C LYS A 71 6.87 -8.57 30.03
N ASP A 72 6.04 -9.60 30.10
CA ASP A 72 4.96 -9.85 29.14
C ASP A 72 3.59 -9.32 29.61
N THR A 73 3.55 -8.50 30.66
CA THR A 73 2.27 -8.02 31.24
C THR A 73 1.61 -6.88 30.46
N GLY A 74 2.26 -6.38 29.40
CA GLY A 74 1.73 -5.32 28.54
C GLY A 74 1.55 -3.97 29.25
N ILE A 75 2.23 -3.75 30.38
CA ILE A 75 2.12 -2.51 31.17
C ILE A 75 2.79 -1.36 30.41
N ILE A 76 2.04 -0.27 30.26
CA ILE A 76 2.46 0.97 29.59
C ILE A 76 2.75 2.09 30.61
N GLY A 77 3.44 3.16 30.17
CA GLY A 77 3.54 4.42 30.91
C GLY A 77 4.73 4.54 31.87
N HIS A 78 5.96 4.47 31.35
CA HIS A 78 7.19 4.50 32.17
C HIS A 78 7.58 5.89 32.70
N PHE A 79 7.11 6.98 32.08
CA PHE A 79 7.68 8.32 32.32
C PHE A 79 7.13 9.07 33.56
N GLY A 80 5.97 8.69 34.09
CA GLY A 80 5.40 9.33 35.29
C GLY A 80 4.93 10.78 35.08
N LEU A 81 4.69 11.20 33.84
CA LEU A 81 4.23 12.56 33.51
C LEU A 81 2.82 12.62 32.91
N GLY A 82 2.30 11.47 32.44
CA GLY A 82 1.03 11.43 31.69
C GLY A 82 -0.17 11.94 32.47
N PHE A 83 -0.18 11.76 33.80
CA PHE A 83 -1.25 12.22 34.68
C PHE A 83 -1.50 13.74 34.56
N TYR A 84 -0.44 14.55 34.52
CA TYR A 84 -0.57 16.01 34.49
C TYR A 84 -1.18 16.56 33.20
N SER A 85 -1.29 15.76 32.14
CA SER A 85 -2.04 16.15 30.94
C SER A 85 -3.54 16.38 31.22
N ALA A 86 -4.07 15.85 32.33
CA ALA A 86 -5.43 16.11 32.77
C ALA A 86 -5.71 17.61 32.98
N PHE A 87 -4.72 18.38 33.46
CA PHE A 87 -4.83 19.82 33.66
C PHE A 87 -4.83 20.64 32.37
N MET A 88 -4.64 20.01 31.19
CA MET A 88 -4.83 20.69 29.91
C MET A 88 -6.32 20.95 29.59
N VAL A 89 -7.23 20.23 30.24
CA VAL A 89 -8.67 20.28 29.98
C VAL A 89 -9.52 20.45 31.24
N ALA A 90 -8.88 20.44 32.41
CA ALA A 90 -9.53 20.51 33.71
C ALA A 90 -8.88 21.57 34.61
N ASP A 91 -9.71 22.38 35.25
CA ASP A 91 -9.27 23.37 36.25
C ASP A 91 -8.92 22.71 37.59
N LYS A 92 -9.48 21.53 37.85
CA LYS A 92 -9.26 20.76 39.07
C LYS A 92 -9.37 19.27 38.80
N VAL A 93 -8.53 18.49 39.46
CA VAL A 93 -8.54 17.03 39.39
C VAL A 93 -8.66 16.46 40.80
N GLU A 94 -9.55 15.48 40.95
CA GLU A 94 -9.65 14.67 42.17
C GLU A 94 -9.31 13.21 41.87
N ILE A 95 -8.69 12.54 42.83
CA ILE A 95 -8.43 11.09 42.80
C ILE A 95 -9.05 10.50 44.06
N LEU A 96 -10.00 9.59 43.90
CA LEU A 96 -10.57 8.79 44.98
C LEU A 96 -10.05 7.36 44.84
N THR A 97 -9.14 6.94 45.71
CA THR A 97 -8.44 5.66 45.54
C THR A 97 -8.39 4.83 46.82
N ARG A 98 -8.41 3.51 46.64
CA ARG A 98 -8.22 2.53 47.72
C ARG A 98 -7.39 1.36 47.21
N SER A 99 -6.25 1.12 47.86
CA SER A 99 -5.37 0.00 47.53
C SER A 99 -6.06 -1.35 47.76
N TYR A 100 -5.68 -2.35 46.95
CA TYR A 100 -6.10 -3.75 47.08
C TYR A 100 -5.55 -4.43 48.35
N GLN A 101 -4.54 -3.82 48.98
CA GLN A 101 -3.89 -4.34 50.18
C GLN A 101 -4.89 -4.43 51.35
N GLU A 102 -4.77 -5.49 52.15
CA GLU A 102 -5.65 -5.73 53.29
C GLU A 102 -5.52 -4.60 54.32
N GLY A 103 -6.65 -4.03 54.75
CA GLY A 103 -6.68 -2.93 55.72
C GLY A 103 -6.32 -1.55 55.16
N ALA A 104 -6.08 -1.40 53.85
CA ALA A 104 -5.75 -0.11 53.25
C ALA A 104 -6.89 0.91 53.40
N GLN A 105 -6.54 2.09 53.92
CA GLN A 105 -7.41 3.27 54.04
C GLN A 105 -7.63 3.89 52.65
N ALA A 106 -8.87 4.27 52.34
CA ALA A 106 -9.17 5.02 51.12
C ALA A 106 -8.81 6.50 51.33
N VAL A 107 -8.27 7.12 50.27
CA VAL A 107 -7.84 8.52 50.28
C VAL A 107 -8.44 9.29 49.11
N ARG A 108 -8.71 10.57 49.35
CA ARG A 108 -9.05 11.58 48.35
C ARG A 108 -7.87 12.52 48.20
N TRP A 109 -7.37 12.64 46.98
CA TRP A 109 -6.40 13.65 46.61
C TRP A 109 -7.08 14.69 45.72
N GLU A 110 -6.78 15.96 45.91
CA GLU A 110 -7.31 17.07 45.12
C GLU A 110 -6.23 18.10 44.82
N CYS A 111 -6.20 18.60 43.58
CA CYS A 111 -5.27 19.61 43.09
C CYS A 111 -5.91 20.42 41.95
N ASP A 112 -5.57 21.71 41.87
CA ASP A 112 -6.02 22.67 40.84
C ASP A 112 -4.95 22.93 39.77
N GLY A 113 -3.91 22.09 39.70
CA GLY A 113 -2.77 22.25 38.80
C GLY A 113 -1.67 23.17 39.36
N SER A 114 -1.89 23.79 40.52
CA SER A 114 -0.84 24.47 41.27
C SER A 114 0.03 23.48 42.06
N PRO A 115 1.17 23.93 42.62
CA PRO A 115 1.97 23.09 43.53
C PRO A 115 1.25 22.69 44.83
N ALA A 116 0.08 23.28 45.12
CA ALA A 116 -0.71 22.93 46.29
C ALA A 116 -1.66 21.76 46.00
N TYR A 117 -1.72 20.82 46.92
CA TYR A 117 -2.66 19.70 46.89
C TYR A 117 -3.15 19.39 48.30
N SER A 118 -4.25 18.65 48.38
CA SER A 118 -4.78 18.12 49.65
C SER A 118 -4.93 16.61 49.56
N ILE A 119 -4.71 15.93 50.69
CA ILE A 119 -4.97 14.51 50.86
C ILE A 119 -5.80 14.34 52.13
N GLU A 120 -6.94 13.66 52.01
CA GLU A 120 -7.81 13.36 53.15
C GLU A 120 -8.30 11.91 53.13
N PRO A 121 -8.47 11.28 54.30
CA PRO A 121 -9.06 9.94 54.37
C PRO A 121 -10.55 9.99 54.02
N ILE A 122 -10.99 9.05 53.19
CA ILE A 122 -12.40 8.90 52.80
C ILE A 122 -12.91 7.48 53.04
N GLN A 123 -14.21 7.27 52.85
CA GLN A 123 -14.79 5.93 52.74
C GLN A 123 -15.02 5.59 51.27
N LYS A 124 -14.50 4.44 50.82
CA LYS A 124 -14.71 3.90 49.47
C LYS A 124 -14.88 2.39 49.54
N GLU A 125 -15.91 1.89 48.88
CA GLU A 125 -16.13 0.46 48.72
C GLU A 125 -15.23 -0.10 47.60
N GLY A 126 -14.67 -1.28 47.82
CA GLY A 126 -13.78 -1.93 46.84
C GLY A 126 -12.43 -1.24 46.67
N HIS A 127 -11.55 -1.89 45.91
CA HIS A 127 -10.24 -1.37 45.53
C HIS A 127 -10.30 -0.73 44.13
N GLY A 128 -9.31 0.09 43.80
CA GLY A 128 -9.23 0.80 42.52
C GLY A 128 -9.28 2.32 42.71
N THR A 129 -9.45 3.02 41.60
CA THR A 129 -9.31 4.48 41.54
C THR A 129 -10.43 5.10 40.71
N GLU A 130 -10.95 6.23 41.18
CA GLU A 130 -11.79 7.13 40.41
C GLU A 130 -11.06 8.46 40.23
N ILE A 131 -10.89 8.89 38.98
CA ILE A 131 -10.35 10.19 38.61
C ILE A 131 -11.51 11.08 38.19
N ILE A 132 -11.63 12.25 38.81
CA ILE A 132 -12.67 13.24 38.54
C ILE A 132 -12.02 14.48 37.94
N LEU A 133 -12.35 14.78 36.70
CA LEU A 133 -11.88 15.96 35.98
C LEU A 133 -12.96 17.04 36.06
N HIS A 134 -12.67 18.19 36.67
CA HIS A 134 -13.53 19.37 36.66
C HIS A 134 -13.20 20.17 35.40
N ILE A 135 -14.04 20.06 34.37
CA ILE A 135 -13.72 20.53 33.03
C ILE A 135 -13.68 22.05 32.97
N ALA A 136 -12.58 22.57 32.41
CA ALA A 136 -12.33 24.00 32.26
C ALA A 136 -13.37 24.67 31.34
N GLU A 137 -13.58 25.97 31.51
CA GLU A 137 -14.61 26.72 30.76
C GLU A 137 -14.39 26.70 29.24
N ASP A 138 -13.14 26.64 28.79
CA ASP A 138 -12.75 26.58 27.37
C ASP A 138 -12.76 25.16 26.79
N SER A 139 -12.96 24.14 27.64
CA SER A 139 -12.84 22.72 27.31
C SER A 139 -14.18 21.98 27.38
N THR A 140 -15.29 22.71 27.40
CA THR A 140 -16.65 22.16 27.55
C THR A 140 -17.07 21.20 26.45
N GLU A 141 -16.37 21.16 25.31
CA GLU A 141 -16.61 20.15 24.25
C GLU A 141 -16.42 18.70 24.73
N PHE A 142 -15.60 18.46 25.77
CA PHE A 142 -15.41 17.13 26.36
C PHE A 142 -16.60 16.69 27.22
N LEU A 143 -17.55 17.60 27.53
CA LEU A 143 -18.82 17.26 28.19
C LEU A 143 -19.86 16.69 27.21
N GLU A 144 -19.52 16.56 25.92
CA GLU A 144 -20.34 15.84 24.96
C GLU A 144 -19.93 14.37 24.88
N GLU A 145 -20.84 13.45 25.23
CA GLU A 145 -20.57 12.00 25.21
C GLU A 145 -20.07 11.52 23.83
N SER A 146 -20.56 12.12 22.74
CA SER A 146 -20.10 11.80 21.38
C SER A 146 -18.62 12.09 21.16
N LYS A 147 -18.09 13.18 21.74
CA LYS A 147 -16.67 13.53 21.67
C LYS A 147 -15.84 12.50 22.43
N ILE A 148 -16.27 12.14 23.64
CA ILE A 148 -15.60 11.10 24.46
C ILE A 148 -15.62 9.75 23.77
N ARG A 149 -16.76 9.36 23.20
CA ARG A 149 -16.89 8.14 22.39
C ARG A 149 -15.89 8.12 21.23
N GLN A 150 -15.78 9.22 20.48
CA GLN A 150 -14.84 9.33 19.37
C GLN A 150 -13.38 9.15 19.82
N LEU A 151 -12.99 9.77 20.94
CA LEU A 151 -11.64 9.67 21.49
C LEU A 151 -11.32 8.25 21.95
N LEU A 152 -12.23 7.62 22.69
CA LEU A 152 -12.03 6.26 23.17
C LEU A 152 -11.98 5.25 22.02
N ILE A 153 -12.81 5.40 20.98
CA ILE A 153 -12.73 4.58 19.77
C ILE A 153 -11.43 4.84 18.98
N LYS A 154 -10.85 6.03 19.05
CA LYS A 154 -9.59 6.33 18.36
C LYS A 154 -8.39 5.76 19.08
N TYR A 155 -8.27 6.01 20.38
CA TYR A 155 -7.03 5.74 21.14
C TYR A 155 -7.09 4.43 21.94
N ASN A 156 -8.29 3.96 22.28
CA ASN A 156 -8.51 2.83 23.20
C ASN A 156 -9.37 1.72 22.61
N LYS A 157 -9.56 1.73 21.28
CA LYS A 157 -10.40 0.77 20.54
C LYS A 157 -10.14 -0.68 20.90
N PHE A 158 -8.88 -1.00 21.16
CA PHE A 158 -8.43 -2.36 21.37
C PHE A 158 -7.81 -2.58 22.74
N MET A 159 -7.96 -1.64 23.69
CA MET A 159 -7.36 -1.81 25.01
C MET A 159 -7.79 -3.14 25.66
N PRO A 160 -6.88 -3.87 26.35
CA PRO A 160 -7.18 -5.21 26.89
C PRO A 160 -8.26 -5.25 27.98
N ILE A 161 -8.64 -4.09 28.54
CA ILE A 161 -9.67 -3.96 29.57
C ILE A 161 -10.93 -3.35 28.94
N PRO A 162 -12.12 -3.94 29.13
CA PRO A 162 -13.37 -3.36 28.67
C PRO A 162 -13.59 -1.94 29.20
N ILE A 163 -14.12 -1.06 28.36
CA ILE A 163 -14.43 0.33 28.66
C ILE A 163 -15.93 0.54 28.45
N LYS A 164 -16.63 0.88 29.54
CA LYS A 164 -18.05 1.22 29.54
C LYS A 164 -18.23 2.72 29.35
N LEU A 165 -19.11 3.08 28.42
CA LEU A 165 -19.60 4.45 28.22
C LEU A 165 -21.14 4.43 28.10
N GLY A 166 -21.80 4.60 29.24
CA GLY A 166 -23.27 4.56 29.34
C GLY A 166 -23.87 3.16 29.22
N MET A 167 -25.17 3.11 28.90
CA MET A 167 -25.97 1.89 28.71
C MET A 167 -26.46 1.79 27.27
N ARG A 168 -26.69 0.57 26.78
CA ARG A 168 -27.32 0.32 25.47
C ARG A 168 -28.46 -0.68 25.59
N LYS A 169 -29.40 -0.61 24.65
CA LYS A 169 -30.51 -1.57 24.55
C LYS A 169 -30.11 -2.75 23.67
N GLU A 170 -30.21 -3.96 24.21
CA GLU A 170 -29.96 -5.21 23.50
C GLU A 170 -31.29 -5.95 23.30
N ALA A 171 -31.60 -6.33 22.07
CA ALA A 171 -32.81 -7.07 21.75
C ALA A 171 -32.74 -8.48 22.36
N LEU A 172 -33.79 -8.89 23.07
CA LEU A 172 -33.93 -10.25 23.58
C LEU A 172 -34.30 -11.20 22.44
N PRO A 173 -33.78 -12.45 22.43
CA PRO A 173 -34.18 -13.46 21.45
C PRO A 173 -35.70 -13.65 21.47
N ARG A 174 -36.30 -13.80 20.29
CA ARG A 174 -37.73 -14.11 20.18
C ARG A 174 -37.98 -15.50 20.79
N PRO A 175 -38.89 -15.66 21.76
CA PRO A 175 -39.27 -16.97 22.28
C PRO A 175 -39.84 -17.87 21.16
N GLU A 176 -39.53 -19.16 21.17
CA GLU A 176 -39.98 -20.11 20.13
C GLU A 176 -41.52 -20.18 19.99
N ASN A 177 -42.26 -19.94 21.08
CA ASN A 177 -43.72 -19.95 21.13
C ASN A 177 -44.34 -18.54 21.01
N ALA A 178 -43.57 -17.54 20.56
CA ALA A 178 -44.05 -16.17 20.51
C ALA A 178 -45.06 -15.95 19.36
N PRO A 179 -46.23 -15.33 19.63
CA PRO A 179 -47.27 -15.09 18.62
C PRO A 179 -46.76 -14.22 17.46
N GLU A 180 -47.47 -14.21 16.32
CA GLU A 180 -47.05 -13.45 15.12
C GLU A 180 -46.90 -11.95 15.35
N ASP A 181 -47.58 -11.38 16.35
CA ASP A 181 -47.53 -9.97 16.75
C ASP A 181 -46.52 -9.66 17.87
N TYR A 182 -45.60 -10.60 18.17
CA TYR A 182 -44.61 -10.41 19.23
C TYR A 182 -43.72 -9.18 19.00
N LYS A 183 -43.74 -8.26 19.96
CA LYS A 183 -42.86 -7.10 19.99
C LYS A 183 -41.51 -7.49 20.58
N THR A 184 -40.43 -7.17 19.88
CA THR A 184 -39.07 -7.37 20.37
C THR A 184 -38.89 -6.65 21.71
N GLU A 185 -38.64 -7.42 22.76
CA GLU A 185 -38.28 -6.89 24.06
C GLU A 185 -36.79 -6.53 24.07
N TYR A 186 -36.42 -5.54 24.88
CA TYR A 186 -35.05 -5.08 25.01
C TYR A 186 -34.64 -5.09 26.48
N LYS A 187 -33.41 -5.51 26.76
CA LYS A 187 -32.76 -5.33 28.06
C LYS A 187 -31.73 -4.21 27.98
N GLU A 188 -31.59 -3.44 29.04
CA GLU A 188 -30.47 -2.50 29.18
C GLU A 188 -29.24 -3.25 29.65
N VAL A 189 -28.14 -3.06 28.92
CA VAL A 189 -26.84 -3.66 29.22
C VAL A 189 -25.75 -2.60 29.14
N ASP A 190 -24.61 -2.88 29.76
CA ASP A 190 -23.44 -2.01 29.69
C ASP A 190 -23.03 -1.79 28.23
N ASN A 191 -22.77 -0.53 27.88
CA ASN A 191 -22.28 -0.16 26.56
C ASN A 191 -20.75 -0.21 26.52
N ILE A 192 -20.21 -1.40 26.27
CA ILE A 192 -18.78 -1.61 26.07
C ILE A 192 -18.40 -1.11 24.67
N ILE A 193 -17.50 -0.13 24.61
CA ILE A 193 -17.19 0.59 23.36
C ILE A 193 -15.91 0.13 22.66
N ASN A 194 -15.08 -0.68 23.31
CA ASN A 194 -13.83 -1.21 22.79
C ASN A 194 -13.88 -2.74 22.63
N ASN A 195 -12.99 -3.27 21.80
CA ASN A 195 -12.78 -4.70 21.60
C ASN A 195 -11.48 -5.14 22.32
N PRO A 196 -11.55 -5.75 23.51
CA PRO A 196 -10.37 -6.13 24.28
C PRO A 196 -9.64 -7.37 23.73
N ASN A 197 -10.27 -8.13 22.83
CA ASN A 197 -9.72 -9.38 22.26
C ASN A 197 -9.74 -9.32 20.73
N PRO A 198 -9.00 -8.37 20.12
CA PRO A 198 -9.01 -8.21 18.67
C PRO A 198 -8.40 -9.42 17.96
N ALA A 199 -8.64 -9.54 16.65
CA ALA A 199 -8.23 -10.75 15.91
C ALA A 199 -6.70 -10.97 15.95
N TRP A 200 -5.88 -9.91 15.87
CA TRP A 200 -4.41 -10.08 15.81
C TRP A 200 -3.78 -10.60 17.11
N THR A 201 -4.49 -10.59 18.24
CA THR A 201 -4.00 -11.13 19.50
C THR A 201 -4.31 -12.62 19.66
N LYS A 202 -5.11 -13.19 18.77
CA LYS A 202 -5.48 -14.62 18.79
C LYS A 202 -4.51 -15.45 17.95
N GLN A 203 -4.44 -16.74 18.23
CA GLN A 203 -3.61 -17.63 17.41
C GLN A 203 -4.22 -17.78 16.01
N PRO A 204 -3.41 -17.85 14.93
CA PRO A 204 -3.93 -18.00 13.57
C PRO A 204 -4.83 -19.22 13.38
N SER A 205 -4.62 -20.31 14.14
CA SER A 205 -5.42 -21.53 14.11
C SER A 205 -6.83 -21.38 14.71
N GLU A 206 -7.08 -20.29 15.45
CA GLU A 206 -8.36 -20.00 16.11
C GLU A 206 -9.24 -19.06 15.28
N LEU A 207 -8.73 -18.60 14.12
CA LEU A 207 -9.38 -17.61 13.27
C LEU A 207 -9.82 -18.22 11.95
N THR A 208 -11.02 -17.89 11.53
CA THR A 208 -11.58 -18.16 10.20
C THR A 208 -11.33 -16.99 9.26
N GLU A 209 -11.53 -17.19 7.96
CA GLU A 209 -11.46 -16.10 6.97
C GLU A 209 -12.49 -15.01 7.27
N GLU A 210 -13.67 -15.38 7.78
CA GLU A 210 -14.72 -14.47 8.23
C GLU A 210 -14.25 -13.60 9.40
N ASP A 211 -13.47 -14.14 10.34
CA ASP A 211 -12.90 -13.36 11.44
C ASP A 211 -11.91 -12.30 10.94
N TYR A 212 -11.08 -12.63 9.95
CA TYR A 212 -10.17 -11.67 9.33
C TYR A 212 -10.95 -10.55 8.61
N LYS A 213 -11.99 -10.89 7.85
CA LYS A 213 -12.83 -9.89 7.18
C LYS A 213 -13.58 -8.99 8.17
N ALA A 214 -14.18 -9.58 9.20
CA ALA A 214 -14.86 -8.84 10.25
C ALA A 214 -13.90 -7.86 10.93
N PHE A 215 -12.68 -8.31 11.24
CA PHE A 215 -11.66 -7.44 11.83
C PHE A 215 -11.18 -6.33 10.87
N TYR A 216 -11.08 -6.60 9.57
CA TYR A 216 -10.79 -5.57 8.57
C TYR A 216 -11.86 -4.47 8.54
N HIS A 217 -13.15 -4.82 8.53
CA HIS A 217 -14.24 -3.84 8.59
C HIS A 217 -14.35 -3.16 9.96
N GLU A 218 -13.97 -3.84 11.04
CA GLU A 218 -13.85 -3.20 12.34
C GLU A 218 -12.80 -2.09 12.28
N LEU A 219 -11.61 -2.33 11.71
CA LEU A 219 -10.58 -1.31 11.53
C LEU A 219 -11.01 -0.17 10.62
N TYR A 220 -11.64 -0.50 9.48
CA TYR A 220 -11.98 0.43 8.40
C TYR A 220 -13.48 0.40 8.09
N PRO A 221 -14.35 0.96 8.96
CA PRO A 221 -15.81 0.84 8.83
C PRO A 221 -16.39 1.57 7.62
N THR A 222 -15.63 2.46 6.99
CA THR A 222 -16.00 3.15 5.75
C THR A 222 -15.64 2.36 4.50
N GLN A 223 -14.91 1.25 4.64
CA GLN A 223 -14.52 0.38 3.54
C GLN A 223 -15.53 -0.76 3.42
N TYR A 224 -16.28 -0.76 2.33
CA TYR A 224 -17.32 -1.76 2.06
C TYR A 224 -16.80 -2.99 1.31
N GLU A 225 -15.65 -2.87 0.65
CA GLU A 225 -15.04 -4.00 -0.08
C GLU A 225 -14.18 -4.86 0.86
N ASP A 226 -14.33 -6.17 0.75
CA ASP A 226 -13.48 -7.15 1.42
C ASP A 226 -12.00 -7.00 0.98
N PRO A 227 -11.02 -7.29 1.86
CA PRO A 227 -9.63 -7.36 1.47
C PRO A 227 -9.39 -8.59 0.58
N MET A 228 -8.43 -8.52 -0.35
CA MET A 228 -8.12 -9.63 -1.26
C MET A 228 -7.54 -10.85 -0.53
N PHE A 229 -6.73 -10.59 0.50
CA PHE A 229 -6.18 -11.58 1.42
C PHE A 229 -5.56 -10.87 2.64
N SER A 230 -5.32 -11.65 3.69
CA SER A 230 -4.67 -11.20 4.94
C SER A 230 -3.32 -11.90 5.16
N ILE A 231 -2.46 -11.26 5.94
CA ILE A 231 -1.16 -11.76 6.38
C ILE A 231 -1.10 -11.58 7.89
N HIS A 232 -1.24 -12.68 8.62
CA HIS A 232 -1.11 -12.69 10.07
C HIS A 232 0.38 -12.73 10.45
N LEU A 233 0.83 -11.68 11.14
CA LEU A 233 2.14 -11.57 11.76
C LEU A 233 2.03 -12.08 13.20
N ASN A 234 2.81 -13.09 13.54
CA ASN A 234 2.89 -13.60 14.91
C ASN A 234 4.30 -14.14 15.16
N VAL A 235 5.07 -13.43 15.99
CA VAL A 235 6.43 -13.82 16.39
C VAL A 235 6.73 -13.28 17.78
N ASP A 236 7.30 -14.14 18.62
CA ASP A 236 7.68 -13.81 20.00
C ASP A 236 9.21 -13.78 20.22
N TYR A 237 10.00 -14.20 19.23
CA TYR A 237 11.48 -14.19 19.29
C TYR A 237 12.08 -13.98 17.90
N PRO A 238 13.14 -13.14 17.73
CA PRO A 238 13.90 -12.41 18.76
C PRO A 238 13.30 -11.06 19.18
N PHE A 239 12.07 -10.77 18.77
CA PHE A 239 11.27 -9.61 19.14
C PHE A 239 9.80 -10.07 19.16
N HIS A 240 8.94 -9.34 19.87
CA HIS A 240 7.52 -9.56 19.92
C HIS A 240 6.82 -8.68 18.87
N LEU A 241 6.12 -9.31 17.93
CA LEU A 241 5.36 -8.66 16.89
C LEU A 241 4.12 -9.49 16.57
N THR A 242 2.97 -8.89 16.82
CA THR A 242 1.68 -9.40 16.36
C THR A 242 1.04 -8.39 15.42
N GLY A 243 0.09 -8.83 14.60
CA GLY A 243 -0.55 -7.93 13.65
C GLY A 243 -1.20 -8.67 12.50
N ILE A 244 -2.05 -7.95 11.77
CA ILE A 244 -2.65 -8.47 10.55
C ILE A 244 -2.55 -7.37 9.50
N LEU A 245 -1.89 -7.70 8.39
CA LEU A 245 -1.82 -6.86 7.20
C LEU A 245 -2.83 -7.35 6.16
N TYR A 246 -3.42 -6.42 5.42
CA TYR A 246 -4.43 -6.66 4.41
C TYR A 246 -4.00 -6.02 3.09
N PHE A 247 -4.19 -6.75 2.00
CA PHE A 247 -4.10 -6.20 0.66
C PHE A 247 -5.47 -5.66 0.25
N PRO A 248 -5.65 -4.32 0.22
CA PRO A 248 -6.89 -3.74 -0.25
C PRO A 248 -7.01 -3.92 -1.76
N LYS A 249 -8.24 -4.00 -2.26
CA LYS A 249 -8.49 -3.84 -3.69
C LYS A 249 -8.11 -2.41 -4.09
N LEU A 250 -7.25 -2.24 -5.07
CA LEU A 250 -6.82 -0.91 -5.50
C LEU A 250 -7.93 -0.28 -6.36
N SER A 251 -8.48 0.84 -5.90
CA SER A 251 -9.30 1.72 -6.74
C SER A 251 -8.40 2.66 -7.55
N ASN A 252 -8.79 3.00 -8.78
CA ASN A 252 -8.07 3.95 -9.64
C ASN A 252 -7.94 5.37 -9.05
N ASP A 253 -8.70 5.69 -7.99
CA ASP A 253 -8.49 6.91 -7.22
C ASP A 253 -7.32 6.73 -6.24
N MET A 254 -6.14 7.22 -6.65
CA MET A 254 -4.98 7.44 -5.78
C MET A 254 -5.21 8.56 -4.74
N GLN A 255 -6.46 8.91 -4.43
CA GLN A 255 -6.78 9.98 -3.49
C GLN A 255 -6.53 9.52 -2.05
N LEU A 256 -5.57 10.20 -1.41
CA LEU A 256 -5.35 10.30 0.04
C LEU A 256 -5.69 9.03 0.83
N GLN A 257 -4.71 8.11 0.88
CA GLN A 257 -4.67 6.97 1.79
C GLN A 257 -4.84 7.41 3.26
N LYS A 258 -6.10 7.56 3.71
CA LYS A 258 -6.45 7.70 5.13
C LYS A 258 -6.37 6.35 5.85
N ASP A 259 -6.62 5.27 5.12
CA ASP A 259 -6.62 3.91 5.65
C ASP A 259 -5.25 3.28 5.42
N ARG A 260 -4.36 3.46 6.41
CA ARG A 260 -2.98 2.95 6.44
C ARG A 260 -2.82 1.95 7.58
N ILE A 261 -1.71 1.22 7.57
CA ILE A 261 -1.29 0.39 8.71
C ILE A 261 -1.25 1.25 9.98
N GLN A 262 -1.92 0.78 11.02
CA GLN A 262 -1.91 1.39 12.34
C GLN A 262 -0.88 0.69 13.24
N LEU A 263 -0.05 1.48 13.92
CA LEU A 263 0.88 1.02 14.93
C LEU A 263 0.23 1.03 16.31
N TYR A 264 0.34 -0.10 16.98
CA TYR A 264 -0.06 -0.31 18.36
C TYR A 264 1.15 -0.76 19.18
N GLN A 265 1.04 -0.53 20.49
CA GLN A 265 1.93 -1.13 21.47
C GLN A 265 1.08 -1.64 22.63
N ASN A 266 1.07 -2.96 22.82
CA ASN A 266 0.23 -3.63 23.81
C ASN A 266 -1.26 -3.24 23.64
N GLN A 267 -1.73 -3.28 22.39
CA GLN A 267 -3.08 -2.90 21.97
C GLN A 267 -3.48 -1.43 22.24
N VAL A 268 -2.52 -0.56 22.54
CA VAL A 268 -2.72 0.90 22.63
C VAL A 268 -2.32 1.56 21.32
N PHE A 269 -3.20 2.37 20.74
CA PHE A 269 -2.92 3.06 19.49
C PHE A 269 -1.80 4.09 19.68
N VAL A 270 -0.80 4.05 18.80
CA VAL A 270 0.33 4.98 18.79
C VAL A 270 0.18 5.98 17.65
N THR A 271 0.17 5.48 16.42
CA THR A 271 0.18 6.29 15.19
C THR A 271 -0.23 5.46 13.99
N ASP A 272 -0.73 6.09 12.93
CA ASP A 272 -0.92 5.50 11.59
C ASP A 272 0.23 5.85 10.63
N ASN A 273 1.22 6.61 11.10
CA ASN A 273 2.45 6.89 10.37
C ASN A 273 3.54 5.88 10.73
N VAL A 274 3.60 4.79 9.96
CA VAL A 274 4.56 3.68 10.13
C VAL A 274 5.84 3.84 9.29
N GLU A 275 6.11 5.03 8.78
CA GLU A 275 7.30 5.31 7.97
C GLU A 275 8.59 5.04 8.75
N GLY A 276 9.47 4.21 8.16
CA GLY A 276 10.72 3.80 8.80
C GLY A 276 10.59 2.62 9.76
N ILE A 277 9.37 2.15 10.03
CA ILE A 277 9.09 0.91 10.78
C ILE A 277 8.83 -0.24 9.82
N VAL A 278 7.94 -0.02 8.86
CA VAL A 278 7.67 -0.96 7.77
C VAL A 278 8.40 -0.53 6.49
N PRO A 279 8.75 -1.47 5.60
CA PRO A 279 9.23 -1.16 4.26
C PRO A 279 8.25 -0.27 3.50
N GLU A 280 8.80 0.64 2.69
CA GLU A 280 8.01 1.67 2.01
C GLU A 280 6.94 1.08 1.07
N PHE A 281 7.27 0.01 0.35
CA PHE A 281 6.31 -0.65 -0.55
C PHE A 281 5.10 -1.26 0.17
N LEU A 282 5.22 -1.56 1.47
CA LEU A 282 4.13 -2.09 2.30
C LEU A 282 3.25 -1.00 2.89
N THR A 283 3.63 0.28 2.76
CA THR A 283 2.77 1.40 3.19
C THR A 283 1.47 1.50 2.39
N LEU A 284 1.42 0.86 1.22
CA LEU A 284 0.23 0.70 0.39
C LEU A 284 -0.79 -0.30 1.00
N LEU A 285 -0.38 -1.08 2.01
CA LEU A 285 -1.25 -2.03 2.69
C LEU A 285 -2.06 -1.37 3.81
N ARG A 286 -3.06 -2.10 4.27
CA ARG A 286 -3.88 -1.75 5.43
C ARG A 286 -3.59 -2.74 6.56
N GLY A 287 -3.89 -2.36 7.79
CA GLY A 287 -3.91 -3.32 8.90
C GLY A 287 -3.41 -2.77 10.21
N VAL A 288 -2.91 -3.67 11.04
CA VAL A 288 -2.36 -3.38 12.37
C VAL A 288 -1.02 -4.07 12.53
N ILE A 289 -0.08 -3.36 13.14
CA ILE A 289 1.16 -3.89 13.71
C ILE A 289 1.18 -3.52 15.19
N ASP A 290 1.40 -4.51 16.05
CA ASP A 290 1.49 -4.35 17.50
C ASP A 290 2.82 -4.92 18.00
N SER A 291 3.66 -4.06 18.56
CA SER A 291 4.97 -4.47 19.08
C SER A 291 5.44 -3.54 20.22
N PRO A 292 5.77 -4.10 21.39
CA PRO A 292 6.38 -3.36 22.49
C PRO A 292 7.87 -3.07 22.28
N ASP A 293 8.50 -3.70 21.28
CA ASP A 293 9.92 -3.55 20.96
C ASP A 293 10.22 -2.31 20.10
N ILE A 294 9.19 -1.56 19.68
CA ILE A 294 9.35 -0.34 18.88
C ILE A 294 9.43 0.88 19.81
N PRO A 295 10.52 1.67 19.76
CA PRO A 295 10.65 2.85 20.63
C PRO A 295 9.69 3.98 20.22
N LEU A 296 8.86 4.45 21.16
CA LEU A 296 7.71 5.35 20.89
C LEU A 296 8.01 6.85 20.77
N ASN A 297 9.22 7.33 21.08
CA ASN A 297 9.52 8.76 21.21
C ASN A 297 10.85 9.15 20.57
N VAL A 298 11.11 8.65 19.37
CA VAL A 298 12.38 8.87 18.68
C VAL A 298 12.15 9.36 17.25
N SER A 299 13.13 10.06 16.68
CA SER A 299 13.02 10.55 15.31
C SER A 299 12.90 9.40 14.31
N ARG A 300 12.31 9.65 13.13
CA ARG A 300 12.26 8.68 12.03
C ARG A 300 13.64 8.12 11.67
N SER A 301 14.67 8.98 11.68
CA SER A 301 16.06 8.57 11.45
C SER A 301 16.59 7.59 12.50
N TYR A 302 16.16 7.73 13.75
CA TYR A 302 16.50 6.79 14.82
C TYR A 302 15.76 5.47 14.66
N LEU A 303 14.45 5.50 14.37
CA LEU A 303 13.66 4.28 14.11
C LEU A 303 14.31 3.43 13.01
N GLN A 304 14.71 4.05 11.90
CA GLN A 304 15.36 3.34 10.79
C GLN A 304 16.74 2.76 11.16
N ALA A 305 17.44 3.36 12.12
CA ALA A 305 18.74 2.89 12.59
C ALA A 305 18.61 1.77 13.64
N ASP A 306 17.49 1.70 14.34
CA ASP A 306 17.22 0.78 15.43
C ASP A 306 17.29 -0.71 15.00
N GLY A 307 17.92 -1.52 15.84
CA GLY A 307 18.17 -2.93 15.54
C GLY A 307 16.90 -3.79 15.54
N ASN A 308 15.94 -3.51 16.42
CA ASN A 308 14.67 -4.23 16.48
C ASN A 308 13.77 -3.81 15.33
N VAL A 309 13.69 -2.51 15.02
CA VAL A 309 12.93 -2.02 13.87
C VAL A 309 13.43 -2.63 12.56
N LYS A 310 14.75 -2.72 12.33
CA LYS A 310 15.31 -3.41 11.15
C LYS A 310 14.93 -4.88 11.06
N LYS A 311 14.94 -5.59 12.20
CA LYS A 311 14.56 -7.01 12.27
C LYS A 311 13.06 -7.21 12.02
N ILE A 312 12.21 -6.34 12.59
CA ILE A 312 10.77 -6.30 12.36
C ILE A 312 10.50 -6.06 10.88
N SER A 313 11.04 -4.99 10.31
CA SER A 313 10.91 -4.66 8.88
C SER A 313 11.29 -5.84 7.99
N SER A 314 12.47 -6.44 8.22
CA SER A 314 12.95 -7.62 7.47
C SER A 314 12.02 -8.84 7.61
N TYR A 315 11.46 -9.07 8.80
CA TYR A 315 10.52 -10.16 9.05
C TYR A 315 9.21 -9.93 8.31
N VAL A 316 8.67 -8.72 8.36
CA VAL A 316 7.43 -8.36 7.66
C VAL A 316 7.63 -8.54 6.15
N THR A 317 8.72 -8.00 5.56
CA THR A 317 9.06 -8.21 4.14
C THR A 317 9.07 -9.68 3.77
N ARG A 318 9.72 -10.51 4.59
CA ARG A 318 9.80 -11.96 4.35
C ARG A 318 8.43 -12.62 4.45
N LYS A 319 7.64 -12.31 5.48
CA LYS A 319 6.29 -12.88 5.65
C LYS A 319 5.35 -12.53 4.51
N VAL A 320 5.43 -11.29 4.00
CA VAL A 320 4.64 -10.88 2.82
C VAL A 320 5.07 -11.68 1.59
N ALA A 321 6.37 -11.78 1.30
CA ALA A 321 6.87 -12.58 0.19
C ALA A 321 6.47 -14.06 0.30
N ASP A 322 6.57 -14.64 1.50
CA ASP A 322 6.21 -16.03 1.75
C ASP A 322 4.70 -16.27 1.56
N LYS A 323 3.83 -15.34 2.00
CA LYS A 323 2.38 -15.44 1.77
C LYS A 323 2.04 -15.32 0.28
N LEU A 324 2.61 -14.34 -0.43
CA LEU A 324 2.40 -14.20 -1.88
C LEU A 324 2.82 -15.46 -2.63
N GLN A 325 3.95 -16.06 -2.25
CA GLN A 325 4.40 -17.32 -2.81
C GLN A 325 3.47 -18.49 -2.49
N SER A 326 2.92 -18.56 -1.26
CA SER A 326 1.95 -19.60 -0.87
C SER A 326 0.66 -19.46 -1.67
N LEU A 327 0.11 -18.24 -1.80
CA LEU A 327 -1.08 -17.97 -2.60
C LEU A 327 -0.90 -18.40 -4.06
N PHE A 328 0.24 -18.05 -4.67
CA PHE A 328 0.58 -18.50 -6.02
C PHE A 328 0.63 -20.02 -6.16
N LYS A 329 1.21 -20.74 -5.17
CA LYS A 329 1.32 -22.21 -5.20
C LYS A 329 0.00 -22.92 -4.91
N GLU A 330 -0.81 -22.39 -4.03
CA GLU A 330 -2.09 -22.98 -3.61
C GLU A 330 -3.15 -22.84 -4.69
N ASN A 331 -3.27 -21.65 -5.30
CA ASN A 331 -4.23 -21.39 -6.36
C ASN A 331 -3.70 -20.33 -7.33
N ARG A 332 -2.92 -20.79 -8.32
CA ARG A 332 -2.35 -19.93 -9.36
C ARG A 332 -3.41 -19.16 -10.15
N GLU A 333 -4.54 -19.79 -10.50
CA GLU A 333 -5.59 -19.14 -11.29
C GLU A 333 -6.23 -17.95 -10.54
N ASP A 334 -6.46 -18.08 -9.23
CA ASP A 334 -6.93 -16.98 -8.39
C ASP A 334 -5.86 -15.88 -8.25
N PHE A 335 -4.59 -16.26 -8.12
CA PHE A 335 -3.47 -15.31 -8.06
C PHE A 335 -3.33 -14.50 -9.35
N GLU A 336 -3.48 -15.13 -10.52
CA GLU A 336 -3.48 -14.49 -11.84
C GLU A 336 -4.61 -13.47 -11.98
N LYS A 337 -5.83 -13.82 -11.52
CA LYS A 337 -7.00 -12.92 -11.53
C LYS A 337 -6.78 -11.66 -10.67
N LYS A 338 -6.04 -11.78 -9.58
CA LYS A 338 -5.72 -10.68 -8.65
C LYS A 338 -4.47 -9.89 -9.06
N TRP A 339 -3.74 -10.32 -10.09
CA TRP A 339 -2.41 -9.77 -10.42
C TRP A 339 -2.44 -8.26 -10.63
N ASN A 340 -3.43 -7.73 -11.35
CA ASN A 340 -3.52 -6.30 -11.64
C ASN A 340 -3.71 -5.44 -10.38
N ASP A 341 -4.36 -5.98 -9.34
CA ASP A 341 -4.58 -5.30 -8.07
C ASP A 341 -3.36 -5.35 -7.15
N ILE A 342 -2.43 -6.30 -7.35
CA ILE A 342 -1.25 -6.49 -6.49
C ILE A 342 0.08 -6.14 -7.15
N LYS A 343 0.14 -6.07 -8.50
CA LYS A 343 1.39 -5.90 -9.25
C LYS A 343 2.18 -4.68 -8.80
N ILE A 344 1.52 -3.53 -8.58
CA ILE A 344 2.20 -2.30 -8.17
C ILE A 344 2.95 -2.49 -6.84
N VAL A 345 2.35 -3.16 -5.87
CA VAL A 345 2.99 -3.43 -4.57
C VAL A 345 4.18 -4.37 -4.74
N ILE A 346 4.04 -5.40 -5.57
CA ILE A 346 5.09 -6.39 -5.82
C ILE A 346 6.26 -5.77 -6.59
N GLU A 347 5.98 -5.02 -7.66
CA GLU A 347 6.97 -4.32 -8.47
C GLU A 347 7.72 -3.27 -7.64
N TYR A 348 7.01 -2.52 -6.79
CA TYR A 348 7.65 -1.58 -5.89
C TYR A 348 8.56 -2.32 -4.89
N GLY A 349 8.09 -3.40 -4.27
CA GLY A 349 8.93 -4.23 -3.40
C GLY A 349 10.16 -4.80 -4.10
N MET A 350 10.02 -5.23 -5.36
CA MET A 350 11.12 -5.70 -6.21
C MET A 350 12.16 -4.62 -6.50
N LEU A 351 11.73 -3.36 -6.60
CA LEU A 351 12.62 -2.21 -6.83
C LEU A 351 13.29 -1.71 -5.56
N SER A 352 12.57 -1.72 -4.43
CA SER A 352 13.06 -1.14 -3.18
C SER A 352 13.81 -2.12 -2.28
N GLU A 353 13.54 -3.42 -2.35
CA GLU A 353 14.03 -4.42 -1.41
C GLU A 353 14.69 -5.63 -2.11
N GLU A 354 16.02 -5.73 -2.03
CA GLU A 354 16.81 -6.77 -2.73
C GLU A 354 16.39 -8.19 -2.34
N LYS A 355 16.21 -8.48 -1.05
CA LYS A 355 15.77 -9.80 -0.59
C LYS A 355 14.33 -10.13 -1.00
N PHE A 356 13.49 -9.09 -1.14
CA PHE A 356 12.15 -9.29 -1.67
C PHE A 356 12.23 -9.62 -3.16
N PHE A 357 13.05 -8.90 -3.93
CA PHE A 357 13.30 -9.17 -5.34
C PHE A 357 13.72 -10.63 -5.60
N GLU A 358 14.69 -11.15 -4.84
CA GLU A 358 15.13 -12.55 -4.94
C GLU A 358 13.99 -13.56 -4.74
N LYS A 359 13.10 -13.30 -3.77
CA LYS A 359 11.94 -14.16 -3.51
C LYS A 359 10.83 -13.99 -4.53
N ALA A 360 10.57 -12.75 -4.94
CA ALA A 360 9.52 -12.36 -5.87
C ALA A 360 9.67 -13.01 -7.24
N GLN A 361 10.91 -13.30 -7.68
CA GLN A 361 11.15 -14.04 -8.93
C GLN A 361 10.37 -15.36 -9.03
N LYS A 362 9.99 -15.98 -7.90
CA LYS A 362 9.27 -17.26 -7.86
C LYS A 362 7.75 -17.15 -7.97
N PHE A 363 7.18 -15.95 -7.92
CA PHE A 363 5.73 -15.74 -7.95
C PHE A 363 5.28 -14.49 -8.72
N ALA A 364 6.20 -13.55 -9.01
CA ALA A 364 5.90 -12.40 -9.84
C ALA A 364 5.54 -12.85 -11.25
N LEU A 365 4.44 -12.32 -11.76
CA LEU A 365 3.88 -12.72 -13.04
C LEU A 365 4.17 -11.68 -14.12
N TYR A 366 4.39 -12.18 -15.33
CA TYR A 366 4.59 -11.41 -16.54
C TYR A 366 3.42 -11.75 -17.47
N PRO A 367 2.30 -11.01 -17.39
CA PRO A 367 1.15 -11.25 -18.24
C PRO A 367 1.49 -10.98 -19.70
N THR A 368 0.88 -11.73 -20.61
CA THR A 368 1.00 -11.52 -22.05
C THR A 368 -0.20 -10.78 -22.61
N VAL A 369 -0.06 -10.30 -23.85
CA VAL A 369 -1.17 -9.66 -24.59
C VAL A 369 -2.36 -10.62 -24.81
N ASN A 370 -2.14 -11.93 -24.64
CA ASN A 370 -3.14 -12.99 -24.75
C ASN A 370 -3.63 -13.53 -23.40
N ASP A 371 -3.43 -12.77 -22.31
CA ASP A 371 -3.91 -13.10 -20.97
C ASP A 371 -3.36 -14.43 -20.42
N LYS A 372 -2.14 -14.80 -20.87
CA LYS A 372 -1.34 -15.85 -20.24
C LYS A 372 -0.40 -15.21 -19.23
N TYR A 373 -0.05 -15.96 -18.18
CA TYR A 373 0.82 -15.47 -17.12
C TYR A 373 1.99 -16.42 -16.95
N TYR A 374 3.19 -15.87 -16.96
CA TYR A 374 4.42 -16.61 -16.75
C TYR A 374 5.16 -16.08 -15.53
N THR A 375 5.80 -16.94 -14.76
CA THR A 375 6.93 -16.50 -13.93
C THR A 375 8.10 -16.10 -14.83
N PHE A 376 9.10 -15.41 -14.29
CA PHE A 376 10.24 -14.99 -15.10
C PHE A 376 11.01 -16.18 -15.71
N GLU A 377 11.15 -17.26 -14.95
CA GLU A 377 11.80 -18.50 -15.39
C GLU A 377 11.00 -19.17 -16.51
N GLU A 378 9.69 -19.37 -16.32
CA GLU A 378 8.79 -19.94 -17.33
C GLU A 378 8.79 -19.12 -18.62
N LEU A 379 8.81 -17.79 -18.50
CA LEU A 379 8.89 -16.88 -19.64
C LEU A 379 10.17 -17.11 -20.43
N LEU A 380 11.32 -17.11 -19.76
CA LEU A 380 12.62 -17.30 -20.43
C LEU A 380 12.71 -18.67 -21.10
N GLU A 381 12.26 -19.73 -20.45
CA GLU A 381 12.20 -21.07 -21.06
C GLU A 381 11.34 -21.07 -22.32
N LYS A 382 10.21 -20.36 -22.29
CA LYS A 382 9.27 -20.26 -23.42
C LYS A 382 9.84 -19.49 -24.60
N ILE A 383 10.49 -18.35 -24.37
CA ILE A 383 10.85 -17.40 -25.45
C ILE A 383 12.26 -17.61 -26.00
N LYS A 384 13.21 -18.12 -25.21
CA LYS A 384 14.62 -18.31 -25.63
C LYS A 384 14.77 -18.96 -27.02
N PRO A 385 14.01 -20.01 -27.38
CA PRO A 385 14.16 -20.67 -28.69
C PRO A 385 13.88 -19.74 -29.88
N LEU A 386 12.94 -18.81 -29.77
CA LEU A 386 12.50 -17.97 -30.89
C LEU A 386 12.97 -16.52 -30.78
N GLN A 387 13.16 -16.01 -29.58
CA GLN A 387 13.45 -14.59 -29.30
C GLN A 387 14.91 -14.30 -28.92
N THR A 388 15.83 -15.20 -29.23
CA THR A 388 17.28 -14.92 -29.07
C THR A 388 17.84 -14.25 -30.33
N ASN A 389 18.51 -13.10 -30.21
CA ASN A 389 19.14 -12.42 -31.34
C ASN A 389 20.49 -13.08 -31.72
N LYS A 390 21.12 -12.57 -32.77
CA LYS A 390 22.44 -13.03 -33.24
C LYS A 390 23.57 -12.88 -32.22
N ASP A 391 23.43 -11.96 -31.27
CA ASP A 391 24.40 -11.69 -30.21
C ASP A 391 24.15 -12.55 -28.95
N GLU A 392 23.37 -13.63 -29.09
CA GLU A 392 22.95 -14.54 -28.02
C GLU A 392 22.15 -13.88 -26.87
N GLN A 393 21.58 -12.69 -27.09
CA GLN A 393 20.71 -12.04 -26.12
C GLN A 393 19.25 -12.43 -26.36
N THR A 394 18.56 -12.83 -25.30
CA THR A 394 17.11 -13.07 -25.32
C THR A 394 16.36 -11.74 -25.25
N ILE A 395 15.57 -11.43 -26.28
CA ILE A 395 14.80 -10.19 -26.37
C ILE A 395 13.38 -10.45 -25.87
N ILE A 396 13.01 -9.81 -24.76
CA ILE A 396 11.66 -9.86 -24.20
C ILE A 396 10.85 -8.73 -24.84
N LEU A 397 9.89 -9.10 -25.69
CA LEU A 397 8.99 -8.14 -26.31
C LEU A 397 7.86 -7.78 -25.35
N TYR A 398 7.47 -6.51 -25.32
CA TYR A 398 6.31 -6.09 -24.53
C TYR A 398 5.54 -4.94 -25.18
N ALA A 399 4.32 -4.75 -24.70
CA ALA A 399 3.41 -3.66 -25.00
C ALA A 399 2.91 -3.08 -23.67
N ASN A 400 2.59 -1.79 -23.64
CA ASN A 400 1.95 -1.14 -22.49
C ASN A 400 0.48 -0.79 -22.79
N ASN A 401 0.06 -0.85 -24.05
CA ASN A 401 -1.33 -0.64 -24.45
C ASN A 401 -1.67 -1.54 -25.65
N LYS A 402 -2.51 -2.56 -25.41
CA LYS A 402 -2.89 -3.53 -26.45
C LYS A 402 -3.53 -2.87 -27.68
N GLU A 403 -4.40 -1.88 -27.48
CA GLU A 403 -5.15 -1.23 -28.55
C GLU A 403 -4.27 -0.32 -29.39
N ALA A 404 -3.50 0.55 -28.75
CA ALA A 404 -2.62 1.51 -29.42
C ALA A 404 -1.48 0.80 -30.18
N GLN A 405 -1.07 -0.39 -29.74
CA GLN A 405 0.07 -1.11 -30.29
C GLN A 405 -0.33 -2.38 -31.05
N HIS A 406 -1.62 -2.55 -31.35
CA HIS A 406 -2.17 -3.76 -31.96
C HIS A 406 -1.42 -4.22 -33.22
N SER A 407 -1.09 -3.30 -34.14
CA SER A 407 -0.39 -3.66 -35.38
C SER A 407 0.98 -4.28 -35.13
N TYR A 408 1.76 -3.75 -34.18
CA TYR A 408 3.08 -4.28 -33.85
C TYR A 408 2.99 -5.61 -33.10
N ILE A 409 1.97 -5.73 -32.23
CA ILE A 409 1.67 -7.00 -31.54
C ILE A 409 1.37 -8.08 -32.58
N ALA A 410 0.48 -7.81 -33.52
CA ALA A 410 0.10 -8.77 -34.57
C ALA A 410 1.29 -9.20 -35.43
N GLU A 411 2.20 -8.26 -35.76
CA GLU A 411 3.44 -8.59 -36.49
C GLU A 411 4.38 -9.50 -35.67
N ALA A 412 4.53 -9.25 -34.37
CA ALA A 412 5.33 -10.11 -33.48
C ALA A 412 4.71 -11.51 -33.35
N GLU A 413 3.39 -11.61 -33.20
CA GLU A 413 2.66 -12.87 -33.12
C GLU A 413 2.73 -13.66 -34.43
N ALA A 414 2.71 -12.99 -35.58
CA ALA A 414 2.87 -13.63 -36.89
C ALA A 414 4.24 -14.32 -37.05
N LYS A 415 5.26 -13.83 -36.34
CA LYS A 415 6.59 -14.48 -36.24
C LYS A 415 6.65 -15.57 -35.14
N GLY A 416 5.56 -15.78 -34.41
CA GLY A 416 5.48 -16.70 -33.28
C GLY A 416 6.13 -16.18 -32.00
N TYR A 417 6.37 -14.87 -31.88
CA TYR A 417 6.92 -14.27 -30.68
C TYR A 417 5.83 -14.04 -29.62
N GLU A 418 6.22 -14.18 -28.36
CA GLU A 418 5.41 -13.85 -27.20
C GLU A 418 5.63 -12.40 -26.79
N VAL A 419 4.54 -11.68 -26.56
CA VAL A 419 4.56 -10.25 -26.19
C VAL A 419 3.93 -10.08 -24.81
N LEU A 420 4.69 -9.50 -23.88
CA LEU A 420 4.20 -9.16 -22.55
C LEU A 420 3.28 -7.93 -22.58
N LEU A 421 2.33 -7.85 -21.65
CA LEU A 421 1.59 -6.63 -21.34
C LEU A 421 2.14 -6.02 -20.04
N LEU A 422 2.97 -4.99 -20.16
CA LEU A 422 3.56 -4.29 -19.03
C LEU A 422 3.14 -2.81 -19.05
N ASP A 423 2.11 -2.51 -18.28
CA ASP A 423 1.32 -1.26 -18.28
C ASP A 423 1.40 -0.48 -16.94
N SER A 424 2.15 -0.99 -15.96
CA SER A 424 2.36 -0.34 -14.67
C SER A 424 3.25 0.91 -14.80
N PRO A 425 3.03 1.97 -14.01
CA PRO A 425 3.91 3.16 -13.99
C PRO A 425 5.35 2.84 -13.53
N LEU A 426 5.58 1.72 -12.85
CA LEU A 426 6.91 1.31 -12.36
C LEU A 426 7.69 0.45 -13.37
N VAL A 427 7.06 0.08 -14.51
CA VAL A 427 7.61 -0.89 -15.46
C VAL A 427 9.00 -0.52 -15.96
N SER A 428 9.25 0.75 -16.30
CA SER A 428 10.51 1.17 -16.92
C SER A 428 11.68 1.00 -15.95
N HIS A 429 11.44 1.23 -14.65
CA HIS A 429 12.40 0.94 -13.59
C HIS A 429 12.58 -0.57 -13.36
N LEU A 430 11.49 -1.34 -13.39
CA LEU A 430 11.53 -2.79 -13.22
C LEU A 430 12.33 -3.46 -14.35
N ILE A 431 12.08 -3.06 -15.60
CA ILE A 431 12.82 -3.54 -16.77
C ILE A 431 14.32 -3.25 -16.58
N GLN A 432 14.68 -2.02 -16.21
CA GLN A 432 16.08 -1.66 -15.97
C GLN A 432 16.73 -2.52 -14.88
N LYS A 433 15.99 -2.83 -13.81
CA LYS A 433 16.44 -3.72 -12.74
C LYS A 433 16.62 -5.15 -13.26
N LEU A 434 15.72 -5.67 -14.09
CA LEU A 434 15.82 -7.01 -14.66
C LEU A 434 17.01 -7.12 -15.62
N GLU A 435 17.18 -6.17 -16.55
CA GLU A 435 18.32 -6.14 -17.47
C GLU A 435 19.68 -6.01 -16.78
N THR A 436 19.74 -5.38 -15.61
CA THR A 436 21.00 -5.23 -14.86
C THR A 436 21.31 -6.42 -13.96
N THR A 437 20.32 -7.24 -13.61
CA THR A 437 20.47 -8.36 -12.66
C THR A 437 20.48 -9.73 -13.35
N GLN A 438 19.89 -9.83 -14.54
CA GLN A 438 19.78 -11.05 -15.30
C GLN A 438 20.72 -10.99 -16.50
N GLU A 439 21.43 -12.09 -16.76
CA GLU A 439 22.40 -12.14 -17.85
C GLU A 439 21.73 -12.40 -19.20
N LYS A 440 22.30 -11.80 -20.26
CA LYS A 440 21.92 -12.03 -21.66
C LYS A 440 20.43 -11.80 -21.96
N ILE A 441 19.79 -10.84 -21.31
CA ILE A 441 18.45 -10.39 -21.65
C ILE A 441 18.44 -8.93 -22.06
N SER A 442 17.44 -8.56 -22.85
CA SER A 442 17.10 -7.17 -23.14
C SER A 442 15.58 -7.09 -23.35
N PHE A 443 14.96 -5.99 -22.96
CA PHE A 443 13.56 -5.75 -23.24
C PHE A 443 13.44 -4.79 -24.42
N ALA A 444 12.42 -4.98 -25.25
CA ALA A 444 12.08 -4.03 -26.28
C ALA A 444 10.57 -3.91 -26.42
N ARG A 445 10.06 -2.69 -26.47
CA ARG A 445 8.64 -2.48 -26.74
C ARG A 445 8.39 -2.79 -28.22
N VAL A 446 7.23 -3.36 -28.54
CA VAL A 446 6.90 -3.81 -29.90
C VAL A 446 6.92 -2.69 -30.95
N ASP A 447 6.75 -1.43 -30.54
CA ASP A 447 6.80 -0.25 -31.41
C ASP A 447 8.14 0.50 -31.33
N ALA A 448 9.17 -0.10 -30.71
CA ALA A 448 10.46 0.55 -30.55
C ALA A 448 11.30 0.57 -31.83
N ASP A 449 11.09 -0.42 -32.70
CA ASP A 449 11.75 -0.62 -33.99
C ASP A 449 10.89 -1.57 -34.86
N SER A 450 11.32 -1.86 -36.09
CA SER A 450 10.74 -2.94 -36.90
C SER A 450 10.99 -4.29 -36.26
N ILE A 451 10.06 -5.25 -36.44
CA ILE A 451 10.14 -6.55 -35.75
C ILE A 451 11.41 -7.33 -36.11
N GLU A 452 11.90 -7.19 -37.34
CA GLU A 452 13.19 -7.72 -37.80
C GLU A 452 14.39 -7.13 -37.05
N ASN A 453 14.32 -5.84 -36.67
CA ASN A 453 15.38 -5.15 -35.95
C ASN A 453 15.30 -5.33 -34.43
N LEU A 454 14.10 -5.54 -33.89
CA LEU A 454 13.92 -5.87 -32.47
C LEU A 454 14.62 -7.18 -32.13
N ILE A 455 14.55 -8.18 -33.02
CA ILE A 455 15.21 -9.48 -32.86
C ILE A 455 16.03 -9.81 -34.11
N LYS A 456 17.18 -9.15 -34.25
CA LYS A 456 18.09 -9.36 -35.39
C LYS A 456 18.61 -10.79 -35.41
N LYS A 457 18.24 -11.53 -36.45
CA LYS A 457 18.80 -12.85 -36.78
C LYS A 457 19.95 -12.68 -37.78
N GLU A 458 20.71 -13.75 -38.01
CA GLU A 458 21.79 -13.79 -39.03
C GLU A 458 21.26 -13.51 -40.44
N ASP A 459 20.06 -14.01 -40.76
CA ASP A 459 19.39 -13.76 -42.04
C ASP A 459 18.75 -12.37 -42.06
N THR A 460 19.47 -11.40 -42.61
CA THR A 460 18.94 -10.04 -42.86
C THR A 460 18.34 -9.95 -44.26
N GLN A 461 17.22 -9.25 -44.37
CA GLN A 461 16.62 -8.93 -45.67
C GLN A 461 17.59 -8.03 -46.45
N ILE A 462 17.91 -8.43 -47.68
CA ILE A 462 18.74 -7.62 -48.58
C ILE A 462 17.85 -6.57 -49.25
N SER A 463 18.31 -5.32 -49.27
CA SER A 463 17.62 -4.23 -49.96
C SER A 463 17.57 -4.49 -51.46
N LYS A 464 16.39 -4.33 -52.07
CA LYS A 464 16.19 -4.31 -53.53
C LYS A 464 16.75 -3.03 -54.18
N LEU A 465 17.00 -2.01 -53.38
CA LEU A 465 17.55 -0.72 -53.81
C LEU A 465 19.07 -0.69 -53.60
N SER A 466 19.78 -0.03 -54.51
CA SER A 466 21.18 0.34 -54.32
C SER A 466 21.36 1.37 -53.20
N GLU A 467 22.60 1.55 -52.73
CA GLU A 467 22.92 2.58 -51.73
C GLU A 467 22.54 3.98 -52.21
N GLU A 468 22.81 4.30 -53.49
CA GLU A 468 22.44 5.60 -54.09
C GLU A 468 20.92 5.80 -54.15
N GLU A 469 20.16 4.76 -54.50
CA GLU A 469 18.69 4.82 -54.53
C GLU A 469 18.11 4.95 -53.12
N THR A 470 18.73 4.30 -52.15
CA THR A 470 18.32 4.36 -50.74
C THR A 470 18.51 5.76 -50.16
N GLU A 471 19.65 6.39 -50.41
CA GLU A 471 19.90 7.79 -50.00
C GLU A 471 18.96 8.77 -50.72
N LYS A 472 18.72 8.59 -52.03
CA LYS A 472 17.73 9.41 -52.76
C LYS A 472 16.32 9.29 -52.18
N LEU A 473 15.88 8.07 -51.85
CA LEU A 473 14.58 7.83 -51.24
C LEU A 473 14.48 8.55 -49.90
N LYS A 474 15.51 8.43 -49.07
CA LYS A 474 15.60 9.11 -47.77
C LYS A 474 15.49 10.63 -47.91
N ASP A 475 16.20 11.21 -48.87
CA ASP A 475 16.18 12.65 -49.15
C ASP A 475 14.80 13.12 -49.60
N PHE A 476 14.16 12.38 -50.52
CA PHE A 476 12.81 12.69 -50.97
C PHE A 476 11.80 12.66 -49.82
N VAL A 477 11.87 11.65 -48.96
CA VAL A 477 10.96 11.52 -47.83
C VAL A 477 11.20 12.62 -46.79
N THR A 478 12.46 12.90 -46.46
CA THR A 478 12.82 13.95 -45.49
C THR A 478 12.35 15.32 -45.96
N THR A 479 12.57 15.63 -47.25
CA THR A 479 12.17 16.91 -47.86
C THR A 479 10.65 17.06 -47.94
N ALA A 480 9.91 15.97 -48.15
CA ALA A 480 8.45 16.03 -48.28
C ALA A 480 7.72 16.22 -46.94
N ILE A 481 8.29 15.72 -45.84
CA ILE A 481 7.64 15.71 -44.52
C ILE A 481 7.88 17.01 -43.75
N GLU A 482 9.06 17.62 -43.90
CA GLU A 482 9.42 18.91 -43.27
C GLU A 482 9.12 18.97 -41.75
N ASN A 483 9.30 17.83 -41.04
CA ASN A 483 9.01 17.73 -39.62
C ASN A 483 10.21 17.14 -38.87
N THR A 484 10.84 17.97 -38.04
CA THR A 484 12.05 17.62 -37.29
C THR A 484 11.83 16.60 -36.17
N ALA A 485 10.58 16.30 -35.81
CA ALA A 485 10.27 15.23 -34.86
C ALA A 485 10.47 13.82 -35.45
N TYR A 486 10.59 13.68 -36.78
CA TYR A 486 10.69 12.39 -37.46
C TYR A 486 12.06 12.23 -38.13
N THR A 487 12.77 11.15 -37.79
CA THR A 487 14.00 10.75 -38.46
C THR A 487 13.70 9.65 -39.47
N VAL A 488 13.96 9.90 -40.75
CA VAL A 488 13.71 8.91 -41.82
C VAL A 488 14.77 7.81 -41.79
N GLN A 489 14.31 6.55 -41.70
CA GLN A 489 15.16 5.36 -41.66
C GLN A 489 14.73 4.38 -42.76
N PRO A 490 15.45 4.34 -43.89
CA PRO A 490 15.25 3.31 -44.88
C PRO A 490 15.66 1.94 -44.32
N GLU A 491 14.77 0.95 -44.40
CA GLU A 491 15.04 -0.40 -43.93
C GLU A 491 14.60 -1.42 -44.98
N ALA A 492 15.43 -2.46 -45.18
CA ALA A 492 15.06 -3.60 -45.98
C ALA A 492 14.17 -4.52 -45.15
N LEU A 493 12.86 -4.51 -45.44
CA LEU A 493 11.88 -5.36 -44.77
C LEU A 493 11.26 -6.34 -45.79
N ASP A 494 10.33 -7.17 -45.34
CA ASP A 494 9.51 -7.98 -46.26
C ASP A 494 8.73 -7.08 -47.22
N SER A 495 8.59 -7.45 -48.50
CA SER A 495 7.93 -6.57 -49.48
C SER A 495 6.44 -6.37 -49.23
N GLU A 496 5.80 -7.28 -48.49
CA GLU A 496 4.40 -7.17 -48.08
C GLU A 496 4.24 -6.40 -46.76
N ALA A 497 5.34 -6.10 -46.06
CA ALA A 497 5.28 -5.30 -44.84
C ALA A 497 4.91 -3.84 -45.16
N THR A 498 4.27 -3.18 -44.19
CA THR A 498 3.78 -1.81 -44.32
C THR A 498 4.87 -0.87 -44.85
N PRO A 499 4.65 -0.13 -45.96
CA PRO A 499 5.68 0.67 -46.60
C PRO A 499 6.26 1.79 -45.71
N PHE A 500 5.41 2.42 -44.91
CA PHE A 500 5.76 3.51 -44.00
C PHE A 500 5.29 3.13 -42.59
N ARG A 501 6.17 3.25 -41.62
CA ARG A 501 5.89 2.88 -40.22
C ARG A 501 6.56 3.87 -39.29
N ILE A 502 5.89 4.22 -38.20
CA ILE A 502 6.47 5.07 -37.17
C ILE A 502 6.94 4.19 -36.01
N THR A 503 8.13 4.40 -35.48
CA THR A 503 8.61 3.71 -34.28
C THR A 503 9.14 4.72 -33.26
N GLN A 504 9.21 4.32 -31.99
CA GLN A 504 9.66 5.16 -30.88
C GLN A 504 10.88 4.53 -30.21
N PRO A 505 12.10 5.06 -30.42
CA PRO A 505 13.31 4.48 -29.85
C PRO A 505 13.21 4.18 -28.35
N GLU A 506 13.50 2.92 -27.99
CA GLU A 506 13.27 2.38 -26.64
C GLU A 506 13.96 3.22 -25.54
N PHE A 507 15.23 3.58 -25.77
CA PHE A 507 16.04 4.32 -24.80
C PHE A 507 15.43 5.70 -24.48
N ILE A 508 15.07 6.48 -25.51
CA ILE A 508 14.55 7.84 -25.35
C ILE A 508 13.21 7.80 -24.64
N ARG A 509 12.37 6.81 -25.00
CA ARG A 509 11.08 6.61 -24.37
C ARG A 509 11.21 6.25 -22.89
N ARG A 510 12.03 5.25 -22.54
CA ARG A 510 12.27 4.86 -21.13
C ARG A 510 12.81 6.03 -20.31
N MET A 511 13.74 6.81 -20.87
CA MET A 511 14.25 8.03 -20.22
C MET A 511 13.13 9.03 -19.92
N LYS A 512 12.21 9.27 -20.86
CA LYS A 512 11.05 10.16 -20.67
C LYS A 512 10.10 9.64 -19.59
N GLU A 513 9.81 8.34 -19.57
CA GLU A 513 8.95 7.71 -18.56
C GLU A 513 9.57 7.78 -17.17
N MET A 514 10.85 7.44 -17.04
CA MET A 514 11.59 7.53 -15.77
C MET A 514 11.64 8.98 -15.26
N GLN A 515 11.78 9.96 -16.15
CA GLN A 515 11.74 11.38 -15.77
C GLN A 515 10.36 11.81 -15.25
N ALA A 516 9.28 11.30 -15.84
CA ALA A 516 7.92 11.62 -15.44
C ALA A 516 7.58 11.09 -14.04
N VAL A 517 8.10 9.91 -13.68
CA VAL A 517 7.89 9.29 -12.36
C VAL A 517 8.87 9.83 -11.31
N GLY A 518 10.12 10.15 -11.68
CA GLY A 518 11.19 10.59 -10.78
C GLY A 518 11.19 12.08 -10.38
N GLY A 519 10.12 12.83 -10.63
CA GLY A 519 9.98 14.21 -10.15
C GLY A 519 10.73 15.29 -10.94
N GLY A 520 10.99 15.08 -12.25
CA GLY A 520 11.30 16.17 -13.18
C GLY A 520 12.53 17.03 -12.87
N MET A 521 13.56 16.51 -12.18
CA MET A 521 14.78 17.26 -11.92
C MET A 521 15.59 17.51 -13.21
N GLY A 522 15.44 18.70 -13.78
CA GLY A 522 16.55 19.47 -14.35
C GLY A 522 16.83 19.41 -15.85
N PHE A 523 16.27 18.46 -16.61
CA PHE A 523 16.34 18.47 -18.07
C PHE A 523 14.99 18.92 -18.64
N GLY A 524 14.95 20.02 -19.39
CA GLY A 524 13.74 20.44 -20.11
C GLY A 524 13.13 19.26 -20.87
N GLY A 525 11.80 19.23 -20.99
CA GLY A 525 11.09 18.07 -21.54
C GLY A 525 11.70 17.60 -22.85
N PHE A 526 12.10 16.33 -22.91
CA PHE A 526 12.65 15.75 -24.14
C PHE A 526 11.63 15.90 -25.28
N PRO A 527 12.03 16.46 -26.43
CA PRO A 527 11.14 16.57 -27.58
C PRO A 527 10.68 15.18 -28.00
N GLU A 528 9.47 15.10 -28.57
CA GLU A 528 9.03 13.86 -29.18
C GLU A 528 9.91 13.54 -30.39
N MET A 529 10.54 12.38 -30.36
CA MET A 529 11.36 11.87 -31.45
C MET A 529 10.83 10.52 -31.89
N TYR A 530 10.55 10.43 -33.18
CA TYR A 530 10.03 9.26 -33.86
C TYR A 530 11.00 8.87 -34.98
N ASN A 531 11.10 7.58 -35.26
CA ASN A 531 11.68 7.13 -36.51
C ASN A 531 10.54 6.87 -37.50
N LEU A 532 10.70 7.37 -38.72
CA LEU A 532 9.86 6.97 -39.85
C LEU A 532 10.62 5.91 -40.64
N VAL A 533 10.28 4.66 -40.39
CA VAL A 533 10.81 3.51 -41.12
C VAL A 533 10.17 3.47 -42.50
N VAL A 534 11.00 3.43 -43.54
CA VAL A 534 10.60 3.34 -44.95
C VAL A 534 11.11 2.03 -45.52
N ASN A 535 10.19 1.13 -45.88
CA ASN A 535 10.52 -0.19 -46.41
C ASN A 535 11.09 -0.08 -47.83
N THR A 536 12.40 -0.28 -47.99
CA THR A 536 13.09 -0.20 -49.29
C THR A 536 12.66 -1.29 -50.27
N ASN A 537 12.09 -2.39 -49.77
CA ASN A 537 11.62 -3.51 -50.59
C ASN A 537 10.16 -3.38 -51.01
N SER A 538 9.46 -2.35 -50.54
CA SER A 538 8.05 -2.12 -50.85
C SER A 538 7.88 -1.61 -52.29
N PRO A 539 6.80 -2.00 -52.99
CA PRO A 539 6.48 -1.44 -54.31
C PRO A 539 6.35 0.09 -54.32
N LEU A 540 5.88 0.65 -53.20
CA LEU A 540 5.75 2.08 -53.02
C LEU A 540 7.10 2.81 -53.02
N ALA A 541 8.15 2.23 -52.43
CA ALA A 541 9.49 2.82 -52.46
C ALA A 541 10.00 2.96 -53.91
N SER A 542 9.83 1.92 -54.73
CA SER A 542 10.17 1.98 -56.16
C SER A 542 9.28 2.97 -56.92
N GLN A 543 7.99 3.08 -56.58
CA GLN A 543 7.09 4.06 -57.18
C GLN A 543 7.50 5.50 -56.85
N ILE A 544 7.90 5.77 -55.61
CA ILE A 544 8.39 7.09 -55.18
C ILE A 544 9.66 7.47 -55.97
N LEU A 545 10.60 6.54 -56.13
CA LEU A 545 11.84 6.77 -56.87
C LEU A 545 11.62 7.00 -58.36
N SER A 546 10.65 6.30 -58.97
CA SER A 546 10.34 6.43 -60.40
C SER A 546 9.43 7.62 -60.74
N THR A 547 8.76 8.22 -59.76
CA THR A 547 7.88 9.38 -59.97
C THR A 547 8.71 10.65 -60.21
N THR A 548 8.67 11.15 -61.45
CA THR A 548 9.44 12.33 -61.88
C THR A 548 8.79 13.65 -61.47
N ASP A 549 7.45 13.73 -61.49
CA ASP A 549 6.71 14.91 -61.03
C ASP A 549 6.85 15.10 -59.52
N GLU A 550 7.41 16.24 -59.11
CA GLU A 550 7.70 16.54 -57.71
C GLU A 550 6.42 16.68 -56.88
N ALA A 551 5.37 17.27 -57.43
CA ALA A 551 4.09 17.44 -56.74
C ALA A 551 3.40 16.09 -56.49
N ALA A 552 3.34 15.22 -57.50
CA ALA A 552 2.83 13.85 -57.35
C ALA A 552 3.67 13.02 -56.37
N ARG A 553 5.00 13.12 -56.43
CA ARG A 553 5.90 12.42 -55.49
C ARG A 553 5.68 12.90 -54.05
N LYS A 554 5.60 14.21 -53.82
CA LYS A 554 5.30 14.78 -52.50
C LYS A 554 3.93 14.31 -52.00
N ALA A 555 2.91 14.28 -52.86
CA ALA A 555 1.58 13.80 -52.49
C ALA A 555 1.57 12.32 -52.08
N LEU A 556 2.30 11.44 -52.79
CA LEU A 556 2.45 10.02 -52.43
C LEU A 556 3.10 9.87 -51.05
N ILE A 557 4.20 10.59 -50.81
CA ILE A 557 4.91 10.54 -49.53
C ILE A 557 4.04 11.08 -48.39
N SER A 558 3.40 12.24 -48.57
CA SER A 558 2.53 12.83 -47.54
C SER A 558 1.34 11.95 -47.22
N GLN A 559 0.73 11.30 -48.22
CA GLN A 559 -0.35 10.35 -48.00
C GLN A 559 0.12 9.14 -47.18
N SER A 560 1.29 8.61 -47.49
CA SER A 560 1.86 7.44 -46.82
C SER A 560 2.29 7.77 -45.38
N PHE A 561 2.86 8.95 -45.18
CA PHE A 561 3.22 9.46 -43.86
C PHE A 561 1.98 9.69 -42.98
N ASP A 562 0.93 10.31 -43.51
CA ASP A 562 -0.31 10.52 -42.75
C ASP A 562 -1.00 9.19 -42.42
N LEU A 563 -0.96 8.18 -43.31
CA LEU A 563 -1.42 6.82 -43.00
C LEU A 563 -0.63 6.20 -41.84
N ALA A 564 0.70 6.34 -41.83
CA ALA A 564 1.53 5.87 -40.72
C ALA A 564 1.22 6.61 -39.41
N ARG A 565 0.98 7.93 -39.46
CA ARG A 565 0.56 8.70 -38.28
C ARG A 565 -0.83 8.31 -37.79
N LEU A 566 -1.75 8.03 -38.71
CA LEU A 566 -3.11 7.59 -38.40
C LEU A 566 -3.08 6.25 -37.67
N SER A 567 -2.27 5.29 -38.15
CA SER A 567 -2.17 3.97 -37.51
C SER A 567 -1.66 4.04 -36.07
N GLN A 568 -0.89 5.08 -35.73
CA GLN A 568 -0.37 5.35 -34.38
C GLN A 568 -1.21 6.33 -33.56
N GLY A 569 -2.37 6.79 -34.08
CA GLY A 569 -3.16 7.82 -33.42
C GLY A 569 -2.46 9.18 -33.27
N LEU A 570 -1.38 9.41 -34.02
CA LEU A 570 -0.59 10.65 -34.03
C LEU A 570 -1.13 11.71 -35.01
N LEU A 571 -2.08 11.33 -35.86
CA LEU A 571 -2.72 12.23 -36.81
C LEU A 571 -3.95 12.89 -36.18
N LYS A 572 -3.82 14.18 -35.80
CA LYS A 572 -4.87 14.94 -35.10
C LYS A 572 -5.06 16.33 -35.73
N GLY A 573 -6.18 16.98 -35.39
CA GLY A 573 -6.44 18.39 -35.71
C GLY A 573 -6.54 18.68 -37.21
N GLU A 574 -5.89 19.77 -37.64
CA GLU A 574 -5.90 20.22 -39.04
C GLU A 574 -5.30 19.18 -39.99
N ALA A 575 -4.20 18.51 -39.59
CA ALA A 575 -3.56 17.48 -40.40
C ALA A 575 -4.50 16.29 -40.67
N LEU A 576 -5.28 15.86 -39.66
CA LEU A 576 -6.30 14.82 -39.84
C LEU A 576 -7.40 15.29 -40.81
N THR A 577 -7.86 16.53 -40.66
CA THR A 577 -8.89 17.10 -41.55
C THR A 577 -8.39 17.16 -43.01
N ALA A 578 -7.13 17.55 -43.22
CA ALA A 578 -6.50 17.59 -44.53
C ALA A 578 -6.35 16.20 -45.14
N PHE A 579 -5.91 15.21 -44.35
CA PHE A 579 -5.80 13.81 -44.77
C PHE A 579 -7.15 13.23 -45.21
N VAL A 580 -8.22 13.44 -44.44
CA VAL A 580 -9.55 12.94 -44.78
C VAL A 580 -10.04 13.55 -46.09
N LYS A 581 -9.92 14.88 -46.26
CA LYS A 581 -10.28 15.56 -47.52
C LYS A 581 -9.48 15.03 -48.71
N ARG A 582 -8.15 14.88 -48.56
CA ARG A 582 -7.28 14.36 -49.61
C ARG A 582 -7.64 12.93 -49.99
N SER A 583 -7.98 12.10 -49.02
CA SER A 583 -8.37 10.70 -49.24
C SER A 583 -9.70 10.59 -49.99
N PHE A 584 -10.70 11.41 -49.67
CA PHE A 584 -11.94 11.47 -50.46
C PHE A 584 -11.70 11.95 -51.89
N ASN A 585 -10.86 12.98 -52.07
CA ASN A 585 -10.51 13.46 -53.40
C ASN A 585 -9.85 12.35 -54.23
N LEU A 586 -8.88 11.63 -53.68
CA LEU A 586 -8.21 10.51 -54.36
C LEU A 586 -9.19 9.42 -54.82
N MET A 587 -10.22 9.10 -54.01
CA MET A 587 -11.26 8.14 -54.39
C MET A 587 -12.18 8.65 -55.52
N THR A 588 -12.28 9.96 -55.70
CA THR A 588 -13.08 10.57 -56.77
C THR A 588 -12.27 10.93 -58.02
N SER A 589 -10.94 10.89 -57.93
CA SER A 589 -10.02 11.30 -59.00
C SER A 589 -9.80 10.25 -60.10
N ASP A 590 -10.32 9.03 -59.93
CA ASP A 590 -10.42 8.05 -61.03
C ASP A 590 -11.81 8.17 -61.70
N LYS A 591 -11.98 9.26 -62.45
CA LYS A 591 -12.88 9.38 -63.61
C LYS A 591 -12.29 10.28 -64.67
#